data_AF-A0A2M7VGF5-F1
#
_entry.id   AF-A0A2M7VGF5-F1
#
_cell.length_a   1.000
_cell.length_b   1.000
_cell.length_c   1.000
_cell.angle_alpha   90.00
_cell.angle_beta   90.00
_cell.angle_gamma   90.00
#
_symmetry.space_group_name_H-M   'P 1'
#
loop_
_entity.id
_entity.type
_entity.pdbx_description
1 polymer ?
#
loop_
_entity_poly.entity_id
_entity_poly.type
_entity_poly.pdbx_seq_one_letter_code
_entity_poly.pdbx_strand_id
1 'polypeptide(L)'
;MLHLLFLQVGPLKNIRRAECSNSTPTRFPSTCLKKQKKGSIEGNDLRKEIVSPLVLNANVLDWLLDHPELIPEEWKRKYIFFWGTIYRGSDDNLYVRYLIWDGAMWDWRRRWLGDDFASSDFPAALAS
;
A
#
# COMPACT_ATOMS: atom_id res chain seq x y z
N MET A 1 -2.98 12.30 -55.56
CA MET A 1 -1.99 12.84 -54.61
C MET A 1 -2.11 12.05 -53.31
N LEU A 2 -1.07 11.26 -53.03
CA LEU A 2 -0.67 10.55 -51.80
C LEU A 2 -1.64 9.64 -51.00
N HIS A 3 -1.26 8.35 -51.03
CA HIS A 3 -1.32 7.28 -50.03
C HIS A 3 -1.37 7.67 -48.54
N LEU A 4 -2.04 6.82 -47.72
CA LEU A 4 -1.38 6.05 -46.64
C LEU A 4 -2.25 4.88 -46.11
N LEU A 5 -1.56 3.85 -45.63
CA LEU A 5 -1.91 2.43 -45.59
C LEU A 5 -2.99 1.99 -44.58
N PHE A 6 -3.64 0.88 -44.94
CA PHE A 6 -4.29 -0.07 -44.04
C PHE A 6 -3.29 -0.68 -43.04
N LEU A 7 -3.64 -0.67 -41.75
CA LEU A 7 -3.26 -1.72 -40.81
C LEU A 7 -4.52 -2.15 -40.05
N GLN A 8 -4.99 -3.35 -40.36
CA GLN A 8 -6.04 -4.04 -39.60
C GLN A 8 -5.53 -4.31 -38.18
N VAL A 9 -6.30 -3.90 -37.17
CA VAL A 9 -6.12 -4.36 -35.78
C VAL A 9 -7.27 -5.30 -35.45
N GLY A 10 -6.93 -6.56 -35.17
CA GLY A 10 -7.87 -7.65 -34.90
C GLY A 10 -8.65 -7.52 -33.58
N PRO A 11 -9.52 -8.49 -33.27
CA PRO A 11 -10.52 -8.37 -32.22
C PRO A 11 -9.91 -8.39 -30.81
N LEU A 12 -10.22 -7.35 -30.04
CA LEU A 12 -9.90 -7.22 -28.61
C LEU A 12 -10.62 -8.31 -27.80
N LYS A 13 -9.91 -9.42 -27.55
CA LYS A 13 -10.33 -10.41 -26.55
C LYS A 13 -10.01 -9.87 -25.16
N ASN A 14 -11.06 -9.81 -24.34
CA ASN A 14 -11.03 -9.84 -22.87
C ASN A 14 -10.15 -8.80 -22.15
N ILE A 15 -10.71 -7.61 -21.91
CA ILE A 15 -10.36 -6.81 -20.74
C ILE A 15 -11.57 -6.88 -19.81
N ARG A 16 -11.57 -7.83 -18.86
CA ARG A 16 -12.51 -7.80 -17.75
C ARG A 16 -12.17 -6.59 -16.89
N ARG A 17 -12.90 -5.50 -17.12
CA ARG A 17 -12.94 -4.32 -16.27
C ARG A 17 -13.40 -4.79 -14.89
N ALA A 18 -12.50 -4.79 -13.91
CA ALA A 18 -12.86 -5.09 -12.53
C ALA A 18 -13.68 -3.89 -12.01
N GLU A 19 -14.99 -4.05 -11.97
CA GLU A 19 -15.89 -3.11 -11.30
C GLU A 19 -15.65 -3.23 -9.79
N CYS A 20 -14.99 -2.22 -9.21
CA CYS A 20 -14.91 -2.06 -7.77
C CYS A 20 -16.22 -1.42 -7.29
N SER A 21 -17.02 -2.18 -6.53
CA SER A 21 -18.26 -1.70 -5.95
C SER A 21 -18.00 -0.64 -4.86
N ASN A 22 -18.78 0.44 -4.94
CA ASN A 22 -18.80 1.56 -4.01
C ASN A 22 -19.02 1.07 -2.57
N SER A 23 -18.05 1.29 -1.68
CA SER A 23 -18.30 1.29 -0.24
C SER A 23 -17.31 2.23 0.46
N THR A 24 -17.86 3.35 0.98
CA THR A 24 -17.43 4.26 2.08
C THR A 24 -15.92 4.52 2.32
N PRO A 25 -15.53 5.77 2.67
CA PRO A 25 -14.14 6.26 2.66
C PRO A 25 -13.17 5.67 3.70
N THR A 26 -13.59 4.65 4.45
CA THR A 26 -12.77 3.94 5.45
C THR A 26 -12.18 2.62 4.96
N ARG A 27 -12.39 2.23 3.69
CA ARG A 27 -12.02 0.89 3.22
C ARG A 27 -10.68 0.89 2.46
N PHE A 28 -9.66 0.34 3.12
CA PHE A 28 -8.33 0.04 2.56
C PHE A 28 -8.43 -0.55 1.14
N PRO A 29 -7.57 -0.11 0.17
CA PRO A 29 -7.64 -0.59 -1.20
C PRO A 29 -7.50 -2.11 -1.28
N SER A 30 -8.53 -2.73 -1.83
CA SER A 30 -8.79 -4.18 -1.81
C SER A 30 -7.82 -5.02 -2.65
N THR A 31 -6.95 -4.39 -3.44
CA THR A 31 -6.02 -5.08 -4.34
C THR A 31 -4.79 -5.66 -3.63
N CYS A 32 -4.35 -5.06 -2.52
CA CYS A 32 -3.19 -5.51 -1.73
C CYS A 32 -3.45 -6.81 -0.93
N LEU A 33 -4.72 -7.11 -0.64
CA LEU A 33 -5.11 -8.20 0.27
C LEU A 33 -5.14 -9.60 -0.36
N LYS A 34 -5.04 -9.73 -1.69
CA LYS A 34 -5.32 -11.03 -2.35
C LYS A 34 -4.27 -12.11 -2.03
N LYS A 35 -2.97 -11.76 -1.98
CA LYS A 35 -1.91 -12.72 -1.60
C LYS A 35 -1.72 -12.85 -0.09
N GLN A 36 -1.85 -11.75 0.65
CA GLN A 36 -1.86 -11.78 2.13
C GLN A 36 -2.95 -12.70 2.71
N LYS A 37 -4.10 -12.85 2.04
CA LYS A 37 -5.13 -13.83 2.44
C LYS A 37 -4.70 -15.30 2.32
N LYS A 38 -3.61 -15.60 1.62
CA LYS A 38 -3.08 -16.95 1.42
C LYS A 38 -1.85 -17.27 2.30
N GLY A 39 -1.32 -16.29 3.05
CA GLY A 39 -0.12 -16.44 3.89
C GLY A 39 0.66 -15.13 4.06
N SER A 40 1.93 -15.23 4.41
CA SER A 40 2.88 -14.10 4.37
C SER A 40 3.44 -13.89 2.97
N ILE A 41 3.96 -12.69 2.71
CA ILE A 41 4.69 -12.33 1.49
C ILE A 41 5.90 -11.46 1.87
N GLU A 42 7.06 -11.73 1.27
CA GLU A 42 8.26 -10.90 1.49
C GLU A 42 8.00 -9.44 1.10
N GLY A 43 8.49 -8.50 1.90
CA GLY A 43 8.25 -7.06 1.70
C GLY A 43 8.71 -6.51 0.35
N ASN A 44 9.82 -6.99 -0.21
CA ASN A 44 10.27 -6.56 -1.54
C ASN A 44 9.31 -6.99 -2.66
N ASP A 45 8.73 -8.17 -2.54
CA ASP A 45 7.72 -8.66 -3.49
C ASP A 45 6.37 -7.98 -3.27
N LEU A 46 5.98 -7.78 -2.02
CA LEU A 46 4.80 -7.00 -1.66
C LEU A 46 4.86 -5.59 -2.25
N ARG A 47 6.02 -4.93 -2.17
CA ARG A 47 6.23 -3.60 -2.76
C ARG A 47 5.97 -3.57 -4.26
N LYS A 48 6.34 -4.62 -5.00
CA LYS A 48 6.09 -4.72 -6.45
C LYS A 48 4.60 -4.88 -6.76
N GLU A 49 3.85 -5.48 -5.84
CA GLU A 49 2.40 -5.70 -5.97
C GLU A 49 1.55 -4.49 -5.54
N ILE A 50 2.11 -3.62 -4.70
CA ILE A 50 1.51 -2.33 -4.37
C ILE A 50 1.67 -1.41 -5.59
N VAL A 51 0.79 -1.55 -6.58
CA VAL A 51 0.73 -0.73 -7.80
C VAL A 51 -0.19 0.49 -7.60
N SER A 52 -0.40 0.92 -6.35
CA SER A 52 -1.33 2.02 -6.07
C SER A 52 -0.59 3.36 -5.95
N PRO A 53 -0.92 4.37 -6.77
CA PRO A 53 -0.40 5.73 -6.60
C PRO A 53 -0.93 6.41 -5.31
N LEU A 54 -1.84 5.76 -4.59
CA LEU A 54 -2.51 6.30 -3.41
C LEU A 54 -1.86 5.89 -2.08
N VAL A 55 -0.71 5.20 -2.10
CA VAL A 55 -0.01 4.88 -0.85
C VAL A 55 0.61 6.11 -0.22
N LEU A 56 0.40 6.26 1.08
CA LEU A 56 0.87 7.42 1.84
C LEU A 56 2.39 7.31 2.07
N ASN A 57 3.07 8.45 2.00
CA ASN A 57 4.50 8.56 2.27
C ASN A 57 4.78 8.84 3.75
N ALA A 58 6.05 8.82 4.15
CA ALA A 58 6.42 8.97 5.56
C ALA A 58 6.18 10.39 6.13
N ASN A 59 6.02 11.42 5.29
CA ASN A 59 5.70 12.76 5.80
C ASN A 59 4.30 12.80 6.41
N VAL A 60 3.37 12.01 5.86
CA VAL A 60 2.02 11.87 6.43
C VAL A 60 2.07 11.18 7.78
N LEU A 61 2.95 10.19 7.95
CA LEU A 61 3.21 9.57 9.24
C LEU A 61 3.71 10.59 10.27
N ASP A 62 4.70 11.39 9.91
CA ASP A 62 5.26 12.40 10.82
C ASP A 62 4.20 13.43 11.22
N TRP A 63 3.38 13.88 10.27
CA TRP A 63 2.26 14.77 10.55
C TRP A 63 1.19 14.13 11.46
N LEU A 64 0.88 12.85 11.29
CA LEU A 64 -0.07 12.15 12.15
C LEU A 64 0.45 11.97 13.58
N LEU A 65 1.77 11.82 13.76
CA LEU A 65 2.38 11.75 15.10
C LEU A 65 2.30 13.09 15.84
N ASP A 66 2.40 14.20 15.11
CA ASP A 66 2.22 15.55 15.64
C ASP A 66 0.74 15.88 15.94
N HIS A 67 -0.19 15.18 15.28
CA HIS A 67 -1.64 15.35 15.39
C HIS A 67 -2.37 14.03 15.70
N PRO A 68 -2.08 13.39 16.85
CA PRO A 68 -2.57 12.05 17.16
C PRO A 68 -4.09 11.95 17.27
N GLU A 69 -4.79 13.06 17.52
CA GLU A 69 -6.25 13.17 17.55
C GLU A 69 -6.92 12.87 16.20
N LEU A 70 -6.17 12.94 15.11
CA LEU A 70 -6.64 12.66 13.75
C LEU A 70 -6.51 11.18 13.38
N ILE A 71 -5.74 10.41 14.15
CA ILE A 71 -5.52 9.00 13.87
C ILE A 71 -6.78 8.21 14.30
N PRO A 72 -7.42 7.46 13.39
CA PRO A 72 -8.60 6.68 13.72
C PRO A 72 -8.33 5.64 14.82
N GLU A 73 -9.23 5.53 15.81
CA GLU A 73 -9.07 4.53 16.88
C GLU A 73 -9.03 3.09 16.37
N GLU A 74 -9.67 2.82 15.23
CA GLU A 74 -9.64 1.52 14.55
C GLU A 74 -8.24 1.08 14.10
N TRP A 75 -7.24 1.98 14.13
CA TRP A 75 -5.85 1.65 13.83
C TRP A 75 -5.08 1.11 15.04
N LYS A 76 -5.62 1.24 16.27
CA LYS A 76 -4.92 0.87 17.52
C LYS A 76 -4.54 -0.62 17.65
N ARG A 77 -5.04 -1.48 16.76
CA ARG A 77 -4.74 -2.93 16.75
C ARG A 77 -4.17 -3.40 15.41
N LYS A 78 -3.59 -2.48 14.64
CA LYS A 78 -3.11 -2.70 13.29
C LYS A 78 -1.68 -2.14 13.15
N TYR A 79 -0.93 -2.71 12.22
CA TYR A 79 0.33 -2.14 11.75
C TYR A 79 0.06 -1.40 10.45
N ILE A 80 0.25 -0.08 10.45
CA ILE A 80 -0.10 0.77 9.31
C ILE A 80 1.17 1.24 8.59
N PHE A 81 1.45 0.67 7.43
CA PHE A 81 2.71 0.84 6.69
C PHE A 81 2.62 1.95 5.63
N PHE A 82 3.58 2.88 5.65
CA PHE A 82 3.64 4.04 4.75
C PHE A 82 4.56 3.76 3.55
N TRP A 83 4.07 2.96 2.61
CA TRP A 83 4.83 2.45 1.46
C TRP A 83 5.25 3.52 0.44
N GLY A 84 4.77 4.77 0.56
CA GLY A 84 5.19 5.88 -0.29
C GLY A 84 6.63 6.35 -0.07
N THR A 85 7.34 5.82 0.95
CA THR A 85 8.76 6.10 1.17
C THR A 85 9.49 4.84 1.60
N ILE A 86 10.57 4.51 0.89
CA ILE A 86 11.47 3.41 1.24
C ILE A 86 12.82 3.98 1.65
N TYR A 87 13.28 3.57 2.82
CA TYR A 87 14.55 3.96 3.40
C TYR A 87 15.61 2.91 3.11
N ARG A 88 16.86 3.34 2.96
CA ARG A 88 18.01 2.45 2.84
C ARG A 88 18.90 2.61 4.07
N GLY A 89 19.18 1.51 4.76
CA GLY A 89 20.11 1.47 5.89
C GLY A 89 21.56 1.51 5.45
N SER A 90 22.48 1.70 6.40
CA SER A 90 23.93 1.66 6.17
C SER A 90 24.43 0.26 5.79
N ASP A 91 23.64 -0.77 6.11
CA ASP A 91 23.81 -2.18 5.75
C ASP A 91 23.17 -2.52 4.39
N ASP A 92 22.81 -1.52 3.60
CA ASP A 92 22.14 -1.60 2.30
C ASP A 92 20.70 -2.18 2.33
N ASN A 93 20.23 -2.61 3.49
CA ASN A 93 18.89 -3.14 3.70
C ASN A 93 17.81 -2.06 3.48
N LEU A 94 16.69 -2.47 2.89
CA LEU A 94 15.56 -1.58 2.62
C LEU A 94 14.53 -1.66 3.75
N TYR A 95 13.98 -0.52 4.14
CA TYR A 95 13.01 -0.41 5.22
C TYR A 95 11.80 0.42 4.84
N VAL A 96 10.65 0.10 5.42
CA VAL A 96 9.42 0.89 5.39
C VAL A 96 9.04 1.29 6.82
N ARG A 97 8.55 2.52 7.00
CA ARG A 97 8.04 2.97 8.30
C ARG A 97 6.57 2.58 8.48
N TYR A 98 6.20 2.29 9.71
CA TYR A 98 4.82 2.01 10.08
C TYR A 98 4.44 2.65 11.41
N LEU A 99 3.14 2.95 11.55
CA LEU A 99 2.50 3.46 12.75
C LEU A 99 1.89 2.32 13.55
N ILE A 100 1.98 2.39 14.87
CA ILE A 100 1.42 1.43 15.82
C ILE A 100 0.95 2.15 17.09
N TRP A 101 -0.05 1.59 17.75
CA TRP A 101 -0.41 1.96 19.12
C TRP A 101 0.26 1.02 20.11
N ASP A 102 1.04 1.55 21.05
CA ASP A 102 1.78 0.73 22.03
C ASP A 102 0.97 0.38 23.30
N GLY A 103 -0.25 0.91 23.43
CA GLY A 103 -1.10 0.79 24.60
C GLY A 103 -1.36 2.12 25.31
N ALA A 104 -0.45 3.09 25.17
CA ALA A 104 -0.53 4.41 25.79
C ALA A 104 -0.41 5.56 24.80
N MET A 105 0.36 5.39 23.72
CA MET A 105 0.61 6.42 22.71
C MET A 105 0.79 5.81 21.32
N TRP A 106 0.71 6.68 20.31
CA TRP A 106 1.10 6.35 18.96
C TRP A 106 2.62 6.41 18.85
N ASP A 107 3.20 5.35 18.29
CA ASP A 107 4.62 5.21 18.05
C ASP A 107 4.85 4.85 16.57
N TRP A 108 6.05 5.10 16.08
CA TRP A 108 6.47 4.65 14.76
C TRP A 108 7.67 3.73 14.86
N ARG A 109 7.70 2.77 13.93
CA ARG A 109 8.81 1.85 13.79
C ARG A 109 9.15 1.66 12.33
N ARG A 110 10.21 0.90 12.07
CA ARG A 110 10.62 0.51 10.72
C ARG A 110 10.67 -1.00 10.62
N ARG A 111 10.36 -1.53 9.43
CA ARG A 111 10.43 -2.95 9.12
C ARG A 111 11.30 -3.20 7.91
N TRP A 112 12.15 -4.21 7.99
CA TRP A 112 13.00 -4.63 6.88
C TRP A 112 12.14 -5.27 5.78
N LEU A 113 12.41 -4.92 4.52
CA LEU A 113 11.66 -5.44 3.38
C LEU A 113 12.01 -6.89 3.04
N GLY A 114 13.10 -7.44 3.56
CA GLY A 114 13.40 -8.87 3.45
C GLY A 114 12.60 -9.74 4.41
N ASP A 115 11.86 -9.15 5.36
CA ASP A 115 10.94 -9.89 6.22
C ASP A 115 9.62 -10.21 5.51
N ASP A 116 8.93 -11.21 6.04
CA ASP A 116 7.60 -11.63 5.65
C ASP A 116 6.49 -10.78 6.26
N PHE A 117 5.64 -10.19 5.41
CA PHE A 117 4.49 -9.38 5.81
C PHE A 117 3.21 -10.23 5.82
N ALA A 118 2.46 -10.18 6.92
CA ALA A 118 1.25 -10.94 7.14
C ALA A 118 -0.01 -10.19 6.69
N SER A 119 -1.17 -10.83 6.72
CA SER A 119 -2.46 -10.20 6.41
C SER A 119 -2.91 -9.13 7.41
N SER A 120 -2.30 -9.09 8.59
CA SER A 120 -2.47 -8.05 9.60
C SER A 120 -1.62 -6.80 9.34
N ASP A 121 -0.80 -6.81 8.29
CA ASP A 121 0.08 -5.70 7.92
C ASP A 121 -0.60 -4.87 6.82
N PHE A 122 -1.14 -3.71 7.22
CA PHE A 122 -1.99 -2.90 6.36
C PHE A 122 -1.22 -1.77 5.69
N PRO A 123 -1.32 -1.60 4.37
CA PRO A 123 -0.78 -0.40 3.72
C PRO A 123 -1.64 0.81 4.04
N ALA A 124 -1.00 1.93 4.38
CA ALA A 124 -1.62 3.24 4.48
C ALA A 124 -1.89 3.75 3.06
N ALA A 125 -3.16 3.90 2.69
CA ALA A 125 -3.53 4.37 1.37
C ALA A 125 -4.85 5.14 1.39
N LEU A 126 -5.00 6.09 0.47
CA LEU A 126 -6.26 6.80 0.28
C LEU A 126 -7.29 5.88 -0.39
N ALA A 127 -8.52 5.92 0.09
CA ALA A 127 -9.66 5.32 -0.60
C ALA A 127 -10.02 6.22 -1.80
N SER A 128 -10.09 5.64 -3.00
CA SER A 128 -10.58 6.30 -4.22
C SER A 128 -12.07 6.10 -4.42
#